data_AF-A7MTN5-F1
#
_entry.id   AF-A7MTN5-F1
#
_cell.length_a   1.000
_cell.length_b   1.000
_cell.length_c   1.000
_cell.angle_alpha   90.00
_cell.angle_beta   90.00
_cell.angle_gamma   90.00
#
_symmetry.space_group_name_H-M   'P 1'
#
loop_
_entity.id
_entity.type
_entity.pdbx_description
1 polymer ?
#
loop_
_entity_poly.entity_id
_entity_poly.type
_entity_poly.pdbx_seq_one_letter_code
_entity_poly.pdbx_strand_id
1 'polypeptide(L)'
;MGTAELTKQHQYPCQVCLYRKKSKGRKAKNWSGSLQRNTVSLSHAKGEREPWLLVSNLPGETWFAERVVALYTQRMSIEEGFRDTKNERYGLALNFSGSASPKRIEILLMIGMLTQFALLVVGKVAYLKGYYKDFQANTIRTRRVLSYFFLGKELIGREAYSFSVKDLALAVGGLKAISAAEFR
;
A
#
# COMPACT_ATOMS: atom_id res chain seq x y z
N MET A 1 15.07 -6.57 -21.90
CA MET A 1 14.70 -8.00 -21.79
C MET A 1 13.41 -8.21 -22.59
N GLY A 2 13.20 -9.40 -23.15
CA GLY A 2 12.18 -9.70 -24.16
C GLY A 2 11.17 -10.76 -23.72
N THR A 3 10.62 -11.50 -24.67
CA THR A 3 9.69 -12.60 -24.42
C THR A 3 10.42 -13.89 -24.06
N ALA A 4 9.93 -14.62 -23.06
CA ALA A 4 10.41 -15.95 -22.70
C ALA A 4 9.23 -16.87 -22.38
N GLU A 5 9.46 -18.18 -22.47
CA GLU A 5 8.48 -19.19 -22.05
C GLU A 5 8.64 -19.48 -20.56
N LEU A 6 7.52 -19.49 -19.83
CA LEU A 6 7.55 -19.61 -18.37
C LEU A 6 8.07 -20.97 -17.89
N THR A 7 7.63 -22.06 -18.51
CA THR A 7 8.02 -23.43 -18.14
C THR A 7 8.18 -24.31 -19.37
N LYS A 8 8.98 -25.39 -19.26
CA LYS A 8 9.19 -26.35 -20.35
C LYS A 8 7.92 -27.14 -20.72
N GLN A 9 7.04 -27.38 -19.76
CA GLN A 9 5.79 -28.13 -19.98
C GLN A 9 4.66 -27.24 -20.47
N HIS A 10 4.56 -26.02 -19.94
CA HIS A 10 3.51 -25.07 -20.28
C HIS A 10 4.20 -23.78 -20.74
N GLN A 11 4.41 -23.71 -22.06
CA GLN A 11 5.15 -22.68 -22.78
C GLN A 11 4.35 -21.39 -22.92
N TYR A 12 3.87 -20.85 -21.80
CA TYR A 12 3.17 -19.56 -21.83
C TYR A 12 4.16 -18.45 -22.18
N PRO A 13 3.93 -17.70 -23.28
CA PRO A 13 4.77 -16.57 -23.60
C PRO A 13 4.59 -15.50 -22.52
N CYS A 14 5.69 -15.07 -21.94
CA CYS A 14 5.72 -14.07 -20.88
C CYS A 14 6.76 -13.01 -21.21
N GLN A 15 6.48 -11.78 -20.82
CA GLN A 15 7.47 -10.72 -20.85
C GLN A 15 8.37 -10.84 -19.63
N VAL A 16 9.68 -10.77 -19.84
CA VAL A 16 10.66 -10.76 -18.76
C VAL A 16 11.32 -9.39 -18.70
N CYS A 17 11.42 -8.82 -17.50
CA CYS A 17 11.95 -7.49 -17.25
C CYS A 17 13.01 -7.56 -16.12
N LEU A 18 14.22 -7.07 -16.40
CA LEU A 18 15.23 -6.86 -15.36
C LEU A 18 15.20 -5.39 -14.95
N TYR A 19 14.97 -5.13 -13.66
CA TYR A 19 14.94 -3.78 -13.15
C TYR A 19 15.88 -3.62 -11.95
N ARG A 20 16.77 -2.63 -12.02
CA ARG A 20 17.61 -2.24 -10.89
C ARG A 20 17.24 -0.85 -10.42
N LYS A 21 16.70 -0.78 -9.22
CA LYS A 21 16.27 0.48 -8.59
C LYS A 21 17.49 1.36 -8.29
N LYS A 22 17.36 2.67 -8.56
CA LYS A 22 18.37 3.65 -8.13
C LYS A 22 18.44 3.70 -6.61
N SER A 23 19.66 3.74 -6.07
CA SER A 23 19.88 3.87 -4.62
C SER A 23 19.30 5.21 -4.12
N LYS A 24 18.44 5.15 -3.10
CA LYS A 24 17.84 6.34 -2.47
C LYS A 24 18.63 6.86 -1.27
N GLY A 25 19.77 6.25 -0.93
CA GLY A 25 20.62 6.64 0.21
C GLY A 25 19.99 6.48 1.60
N ARG A 26 18.77 5.92 1.71
CA ARG A 26 18.06 5.71 2.97
C ARG A 26 18.79 4.66 3.81
N LYS A 27 18.92 4.93 5.11
CA LYS A 27 19.48 3.99 6.08
C LYS A 27 18.62 3.98 7.33
N ALA A 28 18.34 2.80 7.86
CA ALA A 28 17.64 2.65 9.12
C ALA A 28 18.52 3.16 10.28
N LYS A 29 17.91 3.88 11.21
CA LYS A 29 18.58 4.50 12.35
C LYS A 29 17.98 4.00 13.66
N ASN A 30 18.82 3.89 14.67
CA ASN A 30 18.43 3.69 16.06
C ASN A 30 17.78 4.95 16.63
N TRP A 31 17.15 4.82 17.79
CA TRP A 31 16.67 5.97 18.58
C TRP A 31 17.77 7.01 18.81
N SER A 32 19.02 6.58 19.02
CA SER A 32 20.19 7.45 19.18
C SER A 32 20.69 8.11 17.88
N GLY A 33 20.03 7.87 16.75
CA GLY A 33 20.40 8.42 15.44
C GLY A 33 21.54 7.68 14.72
N SER A 34 22.21 6.73 15.39
CA SER A 34 23.22 5.86 14.78
C SER A 34 22.60 4.86 13.81
N LEU A 35 23.39 4.33 12.88
CA LEU A 35 22.89 3.35 11.91
C LEU A 35 22.55 2.01 12.59
N GLN A 36 21.39 1.46 12.27
CA GLN A 36 21.03 0.10 12.64
C GLN A 36 21.95 -0.90 11.95
N ARG A 37 22.49 -1.86 12.73
CA ARG A 37 23.39 -2.92 12.26
C ARG A 37 22.99 -4.32 12.70
N ASN A 38 21.76 -4.51 13.18
CA ASN A 38 21.27 -5.85 13.49
C ASN A 38 21.10 -6.67 12.20
N THR A 39 21.10 -8.00 12.33
CA THR A 39 21.03 -8.95 11.21
C THR A 39 19.83 -8.66 10.31
N VAL A 40 18.68 -8.35 10.90
CA VAL A 40 17.43 -8.03 10.17
C VAL A 40 17.59 -6.77 9.32
N SER A 41 18.11 -5.67 9.87
CA SER A 41 18.33 -4.43 9.11
C SER A 41 19.35 -4.61 7.99
N LEU A 42 20.40 -5.40 8.21
CA LEU A 42 21.43 -5.66 7.19
C LEU A 42 20.87 -6.52 6.05
N SER A 43 20.08 -7.54 6.38
CA SER A 43 19.39 -8.39 5.40
C SER A 43 18.44 -7.57 4.52
N HIS A 44 17.57 -6.74 5.11
CA HIS A 44 16.68 -5.85 4.37
C HIS A 44 17.44 -4.84 3.50
N ALA A 45 18.54 -4.28 4.01
CA ALA A 45 19.37 -3.34 3.23
C ALA A 45 20.04 -4.00 2.02
N LYS A 46 20.40 -5.28 2.14
CA LYS A 46 20.93 -6.07 1.02
C LYS A 46 19.82 -6.36 -0.01
N GLY A 47 18.67 -6.88 0.44
CA GLY A 47 17.54 -7.20 -0.44
C GLY A 47 16.99 -5.99 -1.22
N GLU A 48 16.97 -4.79 -0.64
CA GLU A 48 16.55 -3.57 -1.36
C GLU A 48 17.50 -3.15 -2.50
N ARG A 49 18.73 -3.70 -2.55
CA ARG A 49 19.71 -3.42 -3.61
C ARG A 49 19.71 -4.47 -4.71
N GLU A 50 19.04 -5.60 -4.50
CA GLU A 50 18.98 -6.69 -5.47
C GLU A 50 18.12 -6.26 -6.67
N PRO A 51 18.54 -6.58 -7.90
CA PRO A 51 17.73 -6.31 -9.08
C PRO A 51 16.47 -7.20 -9.04
N TRP A 52 15.36 -6.65 -9.49
CA TRP A 52 14.13 -7.41 -9.69
C TRP A 52 14.16 -8.08 -11.05
N LEU A 53 13.96 -9.39 -11.05
CA LEU A 53 13.61 -10.16 -12.24
C LEU A 53 12.09 -10.36 -12.23
N LEU A 54 11.38 -9.59 -13.05
CA LEU A 54 9.93 -9.65 -13.16
C LEU A 54 9.54 -10.46 -14.38
N VAL A 55 8.60 -11.36 -14.20
CA VAL A 55 7.99 -12.15 -15.28
C VAL A 55 6.50 -11.87 -15.27
N SER A 56 5.94 -11.50 -16.41
CA SER A 56 4.55 -11.08 -16.53
C SER A 56 3.89 -11.67 -17.76
N ASN A 57 2.63 -12.08 -17.62
CA ASN A 57 1.75 -12.47 -18.72
C ASN A 57 0.89 -11.29 -19.21
N LEU A 58 1.18 -10.06 -18.77
CA LEU A 58 0.44 -8.88 -19.20
C LEU A 58 0.70 -8.60 -20.70
N PRO A 59 -0.31 -8.13 -21.45
CA PRO A 59 -0.16 -7.87 -22.89
C PRO A 59 0.92 -6.81 -23.17
N GLY A 60 1.98 -7.21 -23.87
CA GLY A 60 3.16 -6.35 -24.12
C GLY A 60 2.86 -5.07 -24.93
N GLU A 61 1.77 -5.04 -25.69
CA GLU A 61 1.31 -3.86 -26.46
C GLU A 61 0.90 -2.70 -25.54
N THR A 62 0.37 -3.00 -24.36
CA THR A 62 -0.12 -2.02 -23.38
C THR A 62 0.76 -1.94 -22.13
N TRP A 63 1.43 -3.04 -21.79
CA TRP A 63 2.26 -3.18 -20.60
C TRP A 63 3.73 -3.34 -20.99
N PHE A 64 4.38 -2.22 -21.29
CA PHE A 64 5.83 -2.19 -21.45
C PHE A 64 6.55 -2.31 -20.10
N ALA A 65 7.85 -2.60 -20.13
CA ALA A 65 8.65 -2.95 -18.97
C ALA A 65 8.52 -1.94 -17.81
N GLU A 66 8.51 -0.64 -18.11
CA GLU A 66 8.38 0.43 -17.13
C GLU A 66 7.02 0.39 -16.42
N ARG A 67 5.93 0.08 -17.12
CA ARG A 67 4.59 -0.07 -16.51
C ARG A 67 4.52 -1.31 -15.62
N VAL A 68 5.09 -2.42 -16.05
CA VAL A 68 5.18 -3.65 -15.24
C VAL A 68 5.98 -3.38 -13.96
N VAL A 69 7.11 -2.68 -14.08
CA VAL A 69 7.90 -2.25 -12.92
C VAL A 69 7.10 -1.32 -12.02
N ALA A 70 6.42 -0.31 -12.56
CA ALA A 70 5.60 0.62 -11.79
C ALA A 70 4.49 -0.11 -11.02
N LEU A 71 3.78 -1.04 -11.67
CA LEU A 71 2.80 -1.90 -11.02
C LEU A 71 3.42 -2.69 -9.87
N TYR A 72 4.55 -3.36 -10.11
CA TYR A 72 5.22 -4.17 -9.09
C TYR A 72 5.77 -3.31 -7.93
N THR A 73 6.11 -2.04 -8.15
CA THR A 73 6.52 -1.15 -7.05
C THR A 73 5.42 -0.94 -6.01
N GLN A 74 4.16 -1.12 -6.37
CA GLN A 74 3.02 -1.00 -5.45
C GLN A 74 2.85 -2.20 -4.51
N ARG A 75 3.63 -3.30 -4.68
CA ARG A 75 3.54 -4.50 -3.83
C ARG A 75 3.64 -4.18 -2.33
N MET A 76 4.43 -3.17 -1.96
CA MET A 76 4.62 -2.78 -0.57
C MET A 76 3.36 -2.21 0.07
N SER A 77 2.46 -1.60 -0.72
CA SER A 77 1.19 -1.07 -0.22
C SER A 77 0.24 -2.19 0.23
N ILE A 78 0.36 -3.39 -0.35
CA ILE A 78 -0.37 -4.57 0.10
C ILE A 78 0.14 -5.01 1.49
N GLU A 79 1.46 -5.07 1.68
CA GLU A 79 2.06 -5.39 2.97
C GLU A 79 1.71 -4.36 4.05
N GLU A 80 1.66 -3.07 3.68
CA GLU A 80 1.17 -1.99 4.55
C GLU A 80 -0.29 -2.22 4.96
N GLY A 81 -1.17 -2.58 4.02
CA GLY A 81 -2.56 -2.92 4.30
C GLY A 81 -2.70 -4.07 5.29
N PHE A 82 -1.96 -5.17 5.12
CA PHE A 82 -1.94 -6.27 6.07
C PHE A 82 -1.39 -5.87 7.45
N ARG A 83 -0.38 -5.00 7.48
CA ARG A 83 0.15 -4.46 8.73
C ARG A 83 -0.90 -3.64 9.46
N ASP A 84 -1.65 -2.80 8.75
CA ASP A 84 -2.74 -2.00 9.32
C ASP A 84 -3.90 -2.87 9.83
N THR A 85 -4.15 -4.05 9.26
CA THR A 85 -5.13 -4.99 9.83
C THR A 85 -4.64 -5.57 11.17
N LYS A 86 -3.35 -5.94 11.23
CA LYS A 86 -2.75 -6.65 12.38
C LYS A 86 -2.34 -5.73 13.52
N ASN A 87 -1.94 -4.50 13.23
CA ASN A 87 -1.37 -3.57 14.21
C ASN A 87 -2.39 -3.22 15.29
N GLU A 88 -1.98 -3.36 16.54
CA GLU A 88 -2.83 -3.17 17.72
C GLU A 88 -3.13 -1.70 17.99
N ARG A 89 -2.09 -0.86 17.91
CA ARG A 89 -2.19 0.55 18.30
C ARG A 89 -2.79 1.41 17.20
N TYR A 90 -2.27 1.24 15.97
CA TYR A 90 -2.63 2.10 14.85
C TYR A 90 -3.56 1.42 13.84
N GLY A 91 -3.70 0.10 13.92
CA GLY A 91 -4.50 -0.70 13.01
C GLY A 91 -5.87 -1.11 13.54
N LEU A 92 -6.34 -2.27 13.06
CA LEU A 92 -7.60 -2.91 13.48
C LEU A 92 -7.41 -3.98 14.57
N ALA A 93 -6.20 -4.18 15.07
CA ALA A 93 -5.89 -5.09 16.17
C ALA A 93 -6.38 -6.54 15.98
N LEU A 94 -6.33 -7.08 14.76
CA LEU A 94 -6.84 -8.43 14.44
C LEU A 94 -6.29 -9.51 15.40
N ASN A 95 -5.04 -9.39 15.83
CA ASN A 95 -4.39 -10.33 16.73
C ASN A 95 -5.08 -10.43 18.11
N PHE A 96 -5.77 -9.38 18.57
CA PHE A 96 -6.51 -9.39 19.83
C PHE A 96 -7.74 -10.29 19.80
N SER A 97 -8.18 -10.73 18.61
CA SER A 97 -9.24 -11.74 18.52
C SER A 97 -8.85 -13.08 19.14
N GLY A 98 -7.55 -13.38 19.26
CA GLY A 98 -7.01 -14.60 19.89
C GLY A 98 -7.50 -15.90 19.24
N SER A 99 -8.08 -15.84 18.05
CA SER A 99 -8.77 -16.99 17.47
C SER A 99 -7.83 -17.89 16.68
N ALA A 100 -7.85 -19.19 16.98
CA ALA A 100 -7.18 -20.22 16.20
C ALA A 100 -8.08 -20.92 15.17
N SER A 101 -9.38 -20.57 15.11
CA SER A 101 -10.33 -21.19 14.19
C SER A 101 -10.22 -20.55 12.79
N PRO A 102 -9.89 -21.31 11.73
CA PRO A 102 -9.77 -20.76 10.38
C PRO A 102 -11.03 -20.05 9.90
N LYS A 103 -12.22 -20.61 10.16
CA LYS A 103 -13.52 -20.01 9.80
C LYS A 103 -13.74 -18.67 10.48
N ARG A 104 -13.37 -18.54 11.75
CA ARG A 104 -13.51 -17.28 12.49
C ARG A 104 -12.50 -16.24 11.97
N ILE A 105 -11.26 -16.64 11.70
CA ILE A 105 -10.25 -15.75 11.13
C ILE A 105 -10.70 -15.25 9.75
N GLU A 106 -11.26 -16.11 8.92
CA GLU A 106 -11.81 -15.73 7.61
C GLU A 106 -12.89 -14.65 7.73
N ILE A 107 -13.87 -14.82 8.63
CA ILE A 107 -14.91 -13.83 8.90
C ILE A 107 -14.30 -12.52 9.41
N LEU A 108 -13.34 -12.58 10.33
CA LEU A 108 -12.68 -11.40 10.87
C LEU A 108 -11.84 -10.66 9.82
N LEU A 109 -11.20 -11.38 8.90
CA LEU A 109 -10.50 -10.80 7.76
C LEU A 109 -11.45 -10.11 6.81
N MET A 110 -12.63 -10.69 6.55
CA MET A 110 -13.68 -10.05 5.75
C MET A 110 -14.17 -8.75 6.40
N ILE A 111 -14.49 -8.79 7.70
CA ILE A 111 -14.89 -7.58 8.46
C ILE A 111 -13.77 -6.54 8.44
N GLY A 112 -12.52 -6.97 8.63
CA GLY A 112 -11.34 -6.11 8.59
C GLY A 112 -11.17 -5.44 7.23
N MET A 113 -11.34 -6.18 6.13
CA MET A 113 -11.28 -5.66 4.77
C MET A 113 -12.37 -4.62 4.50
N LEU A 114 -13.62 -4.91 4.88
CA LEU A 114 -14.74 -3.97 4.73
C LEU A 114 -14.52 -2.69 5.55
N THR A 115 -14.01 -2.85 6.77
CA THR A 115 -13.66 -1.72 7.65
C THR A 115 -12.55 -0.88 7.03
N GLN A 116 -11.48 -1.51 6.55
CA GLN A 116 -10.40 -0.81 5.84
C GLN A 116 -10.91 -0.04 4.64
N PHE A 117 -11.77 -0.66 3.82
CA PHE A 117 -12.37 0.00 2.67
C PHE A 117 -13.19 1.23 3.08
N ALA A 118 -14.05 1.11 4.10
CA ALA A 118 -14.82 2.23 4.62
C ALA A 118 -13.91 3.37 5.12
N LEU A 119 -12.85 3.06 5.86
CA LEU A 119 -11.88 4.04 6.34
C LEU A 119 -11.10 4.70 5.20
N LEU A 120 -10.76 3.98 4.13
CA LEU A 120 -10.14 4.56 2.94
C LEU A 120 -11.06 5.58 2.26
N VAL A 121 -12.37 5.29 2.18
CA VAL A 121 -13.37 6.23 1.63
C VAL A 121 -13.47 7.47 2.51
N VAL A 122 -13.65 7.31 3.82
CA VAL A 122 -13.73 8.44 4.76
C VAL A 122 -12.45 9.28 4.75
N GLY A 123 -11.29 8.64 4.77
CA GLY A 123 -10.00 9.34 4.68
C GLY A 123 -9.77 10.05 3.35
N LYS A 124 -10.31 9.53 2.25
CA LYS A 124 -10.30 10.23 0.97
C LYS A 124 -11.19 11.47 1.01
N VAL A 125 -12.37 11.39 1.62
CA VAL A 125 -13.23 12.57 1.88
C VAL A 125 -12.48 13.60 2.73
N ALA A 126 -11.86 13.16 3.83
CA ALA A 126 -11.07 14.01 4.71
C ALA A 126 -9.97 14.76 3.95
N TYR A 127 -9.30 14.06 3.02
CA TYR A 127 -8.28 14.66 2.18
C TYR A 127 -8.87 15.72 1.23
N LEU A 128 -9.97 15.42 0.56
CA LEU A 128 -10.64 16.32 -0.38
C LEU A 128 -11.17 17.60 0.30
N LYS A 129 -11.69 17.46 1.52
CA LYS A 129 -12.14 18.58 2.36
C LYS A 129 -11.01 19.36 3.03
N GLY A 130 -9.78 18.84 3.01
CA GLY A 130 -8.62 19.50 3.61
C GLY A 130 -8.43 19.23 5.11
N TYR A 131 -9.25 18.37 5.73
CA TYR A 131 -9.17 18.03 7.15
C TYR A 131 -7.83 17.38 7.55
N TYR A 132 -7.11 16.78 6.60
CA TYR A 132 -5.78 16.23 6.86
C TYR A 132 -4.78 17.24 7.44
N LYS A 133 -5.01 18.55 7.24
CA LYS A 133 -4.15 19.61 7.75
C LYS A 133 -4.15 19.68 9.27
N ASP A 134 -5.26 19.31 9.91
CA ASP A 134 -5.41 19.34 11.37
C ASP A 134 -4.64 18.21 12.05
N PHE A 135 -4.32 17.15 11.29
CA PHE A 135 -3.58 15.97 11.75
C PHE A 135 -2.10 16.00 11.32
N GLN A 136 -1.69 16.99 10.52
CA GLN A 136 -0.35 17.05 9.94
C GLN A 136 0.50 18.13 10.62
N ALA A 137 1.44 17.71 11.46
CA ALA A 137 2.38 18.61 12.12
C ALA A 137 3.53 19.10 11.21
N ASN A 138 3.76 18.45 10.07
CA ASN A 138 4.84 18.85 9.16
C ASN A 138 4.40 19.89 8.12
N THR A 139 5.38 20.63 7.57
CA THR A 139 5.17 21.73 6.63
C THR A 139 4.98 21.30 5.17
N ILE A 140 4.95 20.00 4.86
CA ILE A 140 4.90 19.50 3.48
C ILE A 140 3.50 19.76 2.90
N ARG A 141 3.41 20.60 1.86
CA ARG A 141 2.17 20.87 1.13
C ARG A 141 2.14 20.28 -0.28
N THR A 142 3.28 19.80 -0.78
CA THR A 142 3.47 19.35 -2.17
C THR A 142 2.93 17.95 -2.45
N ARG A 143 2.70 17.15 -1.41
CA ARG A 143 2.19 15.78 -1.53
C ARG A 143 1.40 15.39 -0.29
N ARG A 144 0.55 14.37 -0.44
CA ARG A 144 -0.09 13.71 0.68
C ARG A 144 0.96 13.02 1.56
N VAL A 145 0.91 13.29 2.86
CA VAL A 145 1.76 12.66 3.88
C VAL A 145 1.02 11.51 4.58
N LEU A 146 -0.20 11.76 5.04
CA LEU A 146 -0.98 10.80 5.82
C LEU A 146 -1.74 9.84 4.89
N SER A 147 -1.81 8.55 5.26
CA SER A 147 -2.60 7.56 4.52
C SER A 147 -4.10 7.86 4.68
N TYR A 148 -4.91 7.46 3.69
CA TYR A 148 -6.36 7.59 3.83
C TYR A 148 -6.89 6.73 4.97
N PHE A 149 -6.34 5.53 5.19
CA PHE A 149 -6.73 4.67 6.30
C PHE A 149 -6.56 5.37 7.65
N PHE A 150 -5.39 5.99 7.90
CA PHE A 150 -5.11 6.73 9.13
C PHE A 150 -6.08 7.89 9.33
N LEU A 151 -6.27 8.73 8.29
CA LEU A 151 -7.22 9.84 8.36
C LEU A 151 -8.64 9.34 8.64
N GLY A 152 -9.11 8.32 7.93
CA GLY A 152 -10.43 7.73 8.16
C GLY A 152 -10.63 7.30 9.59
N LYS A 153 -9.62 6.62 10.18
CA LYS A 153 -9.66 6.15 11.57
C LYS A 153 -9.66 7.31 12.57
N GLU A 154 -8.89 8.36 12.32
CA GLU A 154 -8.83 9.51 13.22
C GLU A 154 -10.10 10.37 13.19
N LEU A 155 -10.76 10.45 12.03
CA LEU A 155 -11.97 11.26 11.87
C LEU A 155 -13.25 10.54 12.32
N ILE A 156 -13.29 9.21 12.24
CA ILE A 156 -14.51 8.46 12.56
C ILE A 156 -14.92 8.69 14.02
N GLY A 157 -16.19 9.04 14.24
CA GLY A 157 -16.73 9.34 15.57
C GLY A 157 -16.42 10.73 16.12
N ARG A 158 -15.75 11.63 15.36
CA ARG A 158 -15.54 13.02 15.78
C ARG A 158 -16.58 13.96 15.16
N GLU A 159 -17.40 14.59 16.02
CA GLU A 159 -18.47 15.51 15.59
C GLU A 159 -17.98 16.75 14.83
N ALA A 160 -16.74 17.18 15.08
CA ALA A 160 -16.14 18.33 14.41
C ALA A 160 -15.96 18.14 12.90
N TYR A 161 -16.02 16.90 12.39
CA TYR A 161 -15.83 16.60 10.97
C TYR A 161 -17.07 15.96 10.37
N SER A 162 -17.78 16.72 9.52
CA SER A 162 -18.99 16.25 8.86
C SER A 162 -18.79 16.04 7.36
N PHE A 163 -19.51 15.07 6.81
CA PHE A 163 -19.51 14.78 5.39
C PHE A 163 -20.86 14.27 4.93
N SER A 164 -21.19 14.61 3.69
CA SER A 164 -22.45 14.26 3.03
C SER A 164 -22.29 12.98 2.21
N VAL A 165 -23.42 12.39 1.80
CA VAL A 165 -23.44 11.26 0.87
C VAL A 165 -22.76 11.63 -0.47
N LYS A 166 -22.89 12.89 -0.91
CA LYS A 166 -22.22 13.40 -2.11
C LYS A 166 -20.70 13.38 -1.98
N ASP A 167 -20.18 13.72 -0.80
CA ASP A 167 -18.74 13.68 -0.52
C ASP A 167 -18.21 12.24 -0.61
N LEU A 168 -18.94 11.28 -0.04
CA LEU A 168 -18.62 9.86 -0.11
C LEU A 168 -18.61 9.35 -1.56
N ALA A 169 -19.63 9.70 -2.34
CA ALA A 169 -19.71 9.31 -3.76
C ALA A 169 -18.52 9.87 -4.56
N LEU A 170 -18.14 11.13 -4.31
CA LEU A 170 -16.99 11.76 -4.95
C LEU A 170 -15.67 11.09 -4.55
N ALA A 171 -15.52 10.74 -3.27
CA ALA A 171 -14.36 9.99 -2.79
C ALA A 171 -14.24 8.61 -3.44
N VAL A 172 -15.34 7.85 -3.52
CA VAL A 172 -15.38 6.55 -4.21
C VAL A 172 -15.02 6.69 -5.69
N GLY A 173 -15.60 7.69 -6.38
CA GLY A 173 -15.25 8.00 -7.77
C GLY A 173 -13.77 8.34 -7.94
N GLY A 174 -13.21 9.13 -7.02
CA GLY A 174 -11.79 9.46 -6.99
C GLY A 174 -10.88 8.25 -6.74
N LEU A 175 -11.29 7.30 -5.88
CA LEU A 175 -10.55 6.06 -5.66
C LEU A 175 -10.57 5.16 -6.91
N LYS A 176 -11.72 5.06 -7.59
CA LYS A 176 -11.82 4.36 -8.88
C LYS A 176 -10.90 4.99 -9.95
N ALA A 177 -10.87 6.32 -10.02
CA ALA A 177 -10.00 7.04 -10.94
C ALA A 177 -8.51 6.83 -10.63
N ILE A 178 -8.12 6.81 -9.35
CA ILE A 178 -6.75 6.48 -8.92
C ILE A 178 -6.38 5.07 -9.37
N SER A 179 -7.25 4.09 -9.10
CA SER A 179 -7.04 2.71 -9.56
C SER A 179 -6.87 2.64 -11.08
N ALA A 180 -7.68 3.37 -11.85
CA ALA A 180 -7.57 3.39 -13.31
C ALA A 180 -6.33 4.15 -13.83
N ALA A 181 -5.83 5.14 -13.09
CA ALA A 181 -4.69 5.97 -13.47
C ALA A 181 -3.35 5.37 -13.05
N GLU A 182 -3.28 4.63 -11.94
CA GLU A 182 -2.06 3.94 -11.46
C GLU A 182 -1.62 2.79 -12.39
N PHE A 183 -2.50 2.37 -13.30
CA PHE A 183 -2.27 1.33 -14.31
C PHE A 183 -2.07 1.88 -15.73
N ARG A 184 -1.95 3.21 -15.90
CA ARG A 184 -1.55 3.90 -17.15
C ARG A 184 -0.14 4.47 -17.01
#